data_AF-A0A3D4A6D8-F1
#
_entry.id   AF-A0A3D4A6D8-F1
#
_cell.length_a   1.000
_cell.length_b   1.000
_cell.length_c   1.000
_cell.angle_alpha   90.00
_cell.angle_beta   90.00
_cell.angle_gamma   90.00
#
_symmetry.space_group_name_H-M   'P 1'
#
loop_
_entity.id
_entity.type
_entity.pdbx_description
1 polymer ?
#
loop_
_entity_poly.entity_id
_entity_poly.type
_entity_poly.pdbx_seq_one_letter_code
_entity_poly.pdbx_strand_id
1 'polypeptide(L)'
;DSNKIYDHLASTLSELIELRFGDSPLPAVQMQAISIQHRLRVFAEWQADWVRQGWEIIRTEWPGGEAILPGCDPKLTLDGRIDRLDYNSATGQWMLLDYKAGDRAIENSDIRNADGWKDLQFPMYRHLAAEETGDAPVGFTYLRLSKDLNKKIPFQLQVERSDLEEADTIARTVVENIRNDVFWPPAELSNKYPGDYSWILQDSAFRQVLADPPSLTEGDA
;
A
#
# COMPACT_ATOMS: atom_id res chain seq x y z
N ASP A 1 0.54 19.43 -19.41
CA ASP A 1 1.94 19.71 -19.74
C ASP A 1 2.78 19.31 -18.54
N SER A 2 3.74 18.41 -18.72
CA SER A 2 4.56 17.86 -17.64
C SER A 2 5.41 18.93 -16.95
N ASN A 3 5.91 19.93 -17.68
CA ASN A 3 6.71 21.00 -17.07
C ASN A 3 5.86 21.83 -16.10
N LYS A 4 4.64 22.22 -16.50
CA LYS A 4 3.72 22.96 -15.62
C LYS A 4 3.35 22.19 -14.36
N ILE A 5 3.15 20.87 -14.48
CA ILE A 5 2.87 20.01 -13.33
C ILE A 5 4.10 19.97 -12.40
N TYR A 6 5.29 19.75 -12.97
CA TYR A 6 6.52 19.73 -12.20
C TYR A 6 6.79 21.04 -11.47
N ASP A 7 6.69 22.18 -12.17
CA ASP A 7 6.99 23.50 -11.61
C ASP A 7 6.07 23.81 -10.42
N HIS A 8 4.78 23.47 -10.53
CA HIS A 8 3.83 23.61 -9.43
C HIS A 8 4.21 22.74 -8.23
N LEU A 9 4.52 21.46 -8.45
CA LEU A 9 4.91 20.53 -7.38
C LEU A 9 6.24 20.94 -6.72
N ALA A 10 7.20 21.41 -7.51
CA ALA A 10 8.50 21.88 -7.03
C ALA A 10 8.40 23.18 -6.21
N SER A 11 7.51 24.11 -6.62
CA SER A 11 7.20 25.31 -5.81
C SER A 11 6.58 24.90 -4.48
N THR A 12 5.55 24.03 -4.52
CA THR A 12 4.86 23.54 -3.33
C THR A 12 5.83 22.85 -2.36
N LEU A 13 6.76 22.04 -2.88
CA LEU A 13 7.79 21.42 -2.05
C LEU A 13 8.69 22.47 -1.38
N SER A 14 9.12 23.49 -2.12
CA SER A 14 9.96 24.57 -1.59
C SER A 14 9.24 25.32 -0.46
N GLU A 15 7.97 25.68 -0.67
CA GLU A 15 7.12 26.33 0.34
C GLU A 15 6.96 25.46 1.60
N LEU A 16 6.77 24.14 1.44
CA LEU A 16 6.67 23.21 2.57
C LEU A 16 7.98 23.06 3.34
N ILE A 17 9.12 23.13 2.66
CA ILE A 17 10.44 23.08 3.31
C ILE A 17 10.66 24.34 4.13
N GLU A 18 10.40 25.51 3.55
CA GLU A 18 10.52 26.80 4.23
C GLU A 18 9.59 26.84 5.46
N LEU A 19 8.33 26.41 5.31
CA LEU A 19 7.37 26.37 6.40
C LEU A 19 7.81 25.45 7.57
N ARG A 20 8.46 24.31 7.27
CA ARG A 20 8.81 23.32 8.30
C ARG A 20 10.21 23.50 8.88
N PHE A 21 11.14 24.04 8.11
CA PHE A 21 12.58 24.08 8.46
C PHE A 21 13.18 25.49 8.39
N GLY A 22 12.41 26.50 7.97
CA GLY A 22 12.86 27.88 7.82
C GLY A 22 13.80 28.09 6.62
N ASP A 23 14.39 29.28 6.57
CA ASP A 23 15.21 29.75 5.45
C ASP A 23 16.60 29.09 5.35
N SER A 24 16.98 28.29 6.34
CA SER A 24 18.29 27.63 6.41
C SER A 24 18.16 26.18 6.90
N PRO A 25 17.53 25.31 6.10
CA PRO A 25 17.39 23.90 6.44
C PRO A 25 18.76 23.23 6.49
N LEU A 26 18.90 22.24 7.37
CA LEU A 26 20.12 21.44 7.49
C LEU A 26 20.51 20.81 6.13
N PRO A 27 21.81 20.61 5.84
CA PRO A 27 22.25 20.02 4.57
C PRO A 27 21.57 18.68 4.23
N ALA A 28 21.28 17.86 5.24
CA ALA A 28 20.56 16.60 5.05
C ALA A 28 19.13 16.81 4.50
N VAL A 29 18.42 17.84 4.95
CA VAL A 29 17.08 18.19 4.46
C VAL A 29 17.15 18.69 3.02
N GLN A 30 18.17 19.49 2.69
CA GLN A 30 18.40 19.96 1.31
C GLN A 30 18.65 18.79 0.35
N MET A 31 19.47 17.82 0.76
CA MET A 31 19.70 16.60 -0.03
C MET A 31 18.43 15.78 -0.24
N GLN A 32 17.57 15.69 0.79
CA GLN A 32 16.27 15.03 0.68
C GLN A 32 15.32 15.81 -0.25
N ALA A 33 15.32 17.14 -0.19
CA ALA A 33 14.53 17.99 -1.07
C ALA A 33 14.86 17.75 -2.56
N ILE A 34 16.15 17.77 -2.90
CA ILE A 34 16.64 17.46 -4.25
C ILE A 34 16.16 16.07 -4.68
N SER A 35 16.26 15.09 -3.77
CA SER A 35 15.77 13.74 -4.04
C SER A 35 14.26 13.69 -4.30
N ILE A 36 13.45 14.49 -3.59
CA ILE A 36 12.00 14.55 -3.79
C ILE A 36 11.70 15.25 -5.12
N GLN A 37 12.41 16.33 -5.46
CA GLN A 37 12.26 17.00 -6.76
C GLN A 37 12.45 16.03 -7.93
N HIS A 38 13.46 15.15 -7.89
CA HIS A 38 13.61 14.12 -8.92
C HIS A 38 12.40 13.18 -9.01
N ARG A 39 11.88 12.70 -7.88
CA ARG A 39 10.67 11.85 -7.86
C ARG A 39 9.45 12.59 -8.43
N LEU A 40 9.28 13.88 -8.09
CA LEU A 40 8.20 14.72 -8.59
C LEU A 40 8.31 14.98 -10.10
N ARG A 41 9.52 15.09 -10.65
CA ARG A 41 9.73 15.18 -12.10
C ARG A 41 9.21 13.95 -12.81
N VAL A 42 9.58 12.76 -12.33
CA VAL A 42 9.13 11.50 -12.91
C VAL A 42 7.60 11.39 -12.85
N PHE A 43 7.01 11.76 -11.72
CA PHE A 43 5.56 11.80 -11.57
C PHE A 43 4.89 12.78 -12.54
N ALA A 44 5.44 13.98 -12.71
CA ALA A 44 4.87 15.00 -13.58
C ALA A 44 4.83 14.57 -15.05
N GLU A 45 5.85 13.84 -15.51
CA GLU A 45 5.89 13.23 -16.84
C GLU A 45 4.79 12.16 -16.98
N TRP A 46 4.75 11.20 -16.04
CA TRP A 46 3.71 10.16 -16.03
C TRP A 46 2.29 10.75 -15.97
N GLN A 47 2.05 11.72 -15.09
CA GLN A 47 0.74 12.35 -14.91
C GLN A 47 0.28 13.07 -16.18
N ALA A 48 1.19 13.77 -16.87
CA ALA A 48 0.85 14.43 -18.13
C ALA A 48 0.43 13.42 -19.20
N ASP A 49 1.11 12.28 -19.27
CA ASP A 49 0.79 11.20 -20.20
C ASP A 49 -0.50 10.47 -19.81
N TRP A 50 -0.75 10.28 -18.52
CA TRP A 50 -1.98 9.69 -17.98
C TRP A 50 -3.20 10.53 -18.35
N VAL A 51 -3.14 11.84 -18.12
CA VAL A 51 -4.20 12.77 -18.53
C VAL A 51 -4.38 12.80 -20.05
N ARG A 52 -3.28 12.73 -20.82
CA ARG A 52 -3.37 12.70 -22.30
C ARG A 52 -4.07 11.44 -22.82
N GLN A 53 -4.02 10.34 -22.07
CA GLN A 53 -4.78 9.12 -22.36
C GLN A 53 -6.27 9.23 -22.00
N GLY A 54 -6.71 10.36 -21.46
CA GLY A 54 -8.11 10.61 -21.11
C GLY A 54 -8.49 10.24 -19.68
N TRP A 55 -7.52 9.97 -18.80
CA TRP A 55 -7.78 9.75 -17.39
C TRP A 55 -7.98 11.06 -16.64
N GLU A 56 -9.03 11.10 -15.83
CA GLU A 56 -9.40 12.21 -14.97
C GLU A 56 -9.33 11.79 -13.49
N ILE A 57 -8.81 12.69 -12.65
CA ILE A 57 -8.80 12.48 -11.20
C ILE A 57 -10.18 12.80 -10.65
N ILE A 58 -10.86 11.80 -10.10
CA ILE A 58 -12.21 11.96 -9.55
C ILE A 58 -12.17 12.20 -8.04
N ARG A 59 -11.29 11.48 -7.32
CA ARG A 59 -11.09 11.63 -5.87
C ARG A 59 -9.63 11.50 -5.51
N THR A 60 -9.22 12.21 -4.46
CA THR A 60 -7.90 12.07 -3.81
C THR A 60 -8.08 12.08 -2.30
N GLU A 61 -7.27 11.32 -1.58
CA GLU A 61 -7.30 11.26 -0.10
C GLU A 61 -8.71 11.01 0.46
N TRP A 62 -9.47 10.15 -0.21
CA TRP A 62 -10.90 9.98 0.01
C TRP A 62 -11.17 8.81 0.96
N PRO A 63 -11.96 8.98 2.03
CA PRO A 63 -12.27 7.90 2.96
C PRO A 63 -13.03 6.71 2.35
N GLY A 64 -13.58 6.87 1.14
CA GLY A 64 -14.51 5.91 0.55
C GLY A 64 -15.95 6.17 0.97
N GLY A 65 -16.87 5.39 0.40
CA GLY A 65 -18.26 5.32 0.84
C GLY A 65 -18.45 4.37 2.02
N GLU A 66 -19.68 4.24 2.50
CA GLU A 66 -20.02 3.25 3.53
C GLU A 66 -19.88 1.82 2.95
N ALA A 67 -18.80 1.13 3.32
CA ALA A 67 -18.54 -0.23 2.87
C ALA A 67 -18.64 -1.22 4.02
N ILE A 68 -19.32 -2.34 3.77
CA ILE A 68 -19.40 -3.48 4.68
C ILE A 68 -18.66 -4.64 4.04
N LEU A 69 -17.79 -5.31 4.79
CA LEU A 69 -17.11 -6.51 4.30
C LEU A 69 -18.16 -7.59 3.97
N PRO A 70 -18.25 -8.07 2.72
CA PRO A 70 -19.28 -9.01 2.32
C PRO A 70 -19.21 -10.32 3.11
N GLY A 71 -20.36 -10.80 3.57
CA GLY A 71 -20.49 -12.12 4.20
C GLY A 71 -19.95 -12.24 5.62
N CYS A 72 -19.69 -11.13 6.32
CA CYS A 72 -19.42 -11.14 7.76
C CYS A 72 -20.70 -11.01 8.61
N ASP A 73 -20.81 -11.82 9.66
CA ASP A 73 -21.82 -11.70 10.72
C ASP A 73 -21.17 -11.79 12.12
N PRO A 74 -21.37 -10.82 13.04
CA PRO A 74 -21.96 -9.50 12.82
C PRO A 74 -21.30 -8.74 11.67
N LYS A 75 -22.04 -7.80 11.05
CA LYS A 75 -21.50 -6.95 9.98
C LYS A 75 -20.24 -6.23 10.44
N LEU A 76 -19.26 -6.12 9.54
CA LEU A 76 -18.02 -5.38 9.76
C LEU A 76 -17.96 -4.22 8.78
N THR A 77 -17.94 -3.00 9.29
CA THR A 77 -17.69 -1.81 8.46
C THR A 77 -16.21 -1.72 8.11
N LEU A 78 -15.92 -1.44 6.85
CA LEU A 78 -14.58 -1.11 6.39
C LEU A 78 -14.36 0.39 6.56
N ASP A 79 -13.22 0.75 7.13
CA ASP A 79 -12.74 2.12 7.24
C ASP A 79 -11.37 2.22 6.58
N GLY A 80 -11.11 3.30 5.86
CA GLY A 80 -9.90 3.45 5.10
C GLY A 80 -9.77 4.82 4.45
N ARG A 81 -8.73 4.97 3.66
CA ARG A 81 -8.53 6.16 2.82
C ARG A 81 -7.87 5.73 1.52
N ILE A 82 -8.57 5.97 0.43
CA ILE A 82 -8.09 5.76 -0.94
C ILE A 82 -7.25 6.99 -1.32
N ASP A 83 -5.97 6.76 -1.59
CA ASP A 83 -5.05 7.80 -2.05
C ASP A 83 -5.59 8.54 -3.28
N ARG A 84 -6.04 7.78 -4.30
CA ARG A 84 -6.58 8.36 -5.53
C ARG A 84 -7.46 7.39 -6.33
N LEU A 85 -8.54 7.94 -6.89
CA LEU A 85 -9.44 7.26 -7.82
C LEU A 85 -9.55 8.08 -9.11
N ASP A 86 -9.23 7.44 -10.23
CA ASP A 86 -9.29 8.03 -11.56
C ASP A 86 -10.33 7.32 -12.44
N TYR A 87 -10.91 8.06 -13.38
CA TYR A 87 -11.87 7.55 -14.36
C TYR A 87 -11.45 7.91 -15.77
N ASN A 88 -11.63 7.00 -16.72
CA ASN A 88 -11.45 7.26 -18.14
C ASN A 88 -12.81 7.20 -18.85
N SER A 89 -13.34 8.37 -19.24
CA SER A 89 -14.67 8.46 -19.86
C SER A 89 -14.74 7.83 -21.25
N ALA A 90 -13.61 7.68 -21.94
CA ALA A 90 -13.57 7.08 -23.27
C ALA A 90 -13.69 5.54 -23.21
N THR A 91 -13.14 4.91 -22.16
CA THR A 91 -13.20 3.45 -21.98
C THR A 91 -14.23 3.00 -20.94
N GLY A 92 -14.73 3.91 -20.10
CA GLY A 92 -15.62 3.60 -18.98
C GLY A 92 -14.91 2.88 -17.82
N GLN A 93 -13.58 2.94 -17.77
CA GLN A 93 -12.77 2.22 -16.77
C GLN A 93 -12.41 3.11 -15.59
N TRP A 94 -12.36 2.49 -14.42
CA TRP A 94 -11.86 3.09 -13.19
C TRP A 94 -10.47 2.58 -12.84
N MET A 95 -9.68 3.41 -12.16
CA MET A 95 -8.37 3.04 -11.66
C MET A 95 -8.22 3.52 -10.22
N LEU A 96 -7.98 2.58 -9.30
CA LEU A 96 -7.52 2.88 -7.95
C LEU A 96 -6.00 3.00 -7.97
N LEU A 97 -5.48 4.11 -7.48
CA LEU A 97 -4.05 4.37 -7.38
C LEU A 97 -3.64 4.55 -5.92
N ASP A 98 -2.49 3.96 -5.56
CA ASP A 98 -1.85 4.12 -4.26
C ASP A 98 -0.38 4.55 -4.47
N TYR A 99 0.07 5.55 -3.72
CA TYR A 99 1.42 6.10 -3.85
C TYR A 99 2.40 5.31 -2.98
N LYS A 100 3.45 4.77 -3.61
CA LYS A 100 4.55 4.11 -2.89
C LYS A 100 5.87 4.86 -3.10
N ALA A 101 6.42 5.43 -2.03
CA ALA A 101 7.68 6.19 -2.06
C ALA A 101 8.96 5.33 -1.92
N GLY A 102 8.81 4.01 -1.82
CA GLY A 102 9.94 3.07 -1.73
C GLY A 102 10.67 2.87 -3.05
N ASP A 103 11.99 2.64 -2.99
CA ASP A 103 12.83 2.40 -4.17
C ASP A 103 12.87 0.93 -4.61
N ARG A 104 12.27 0.02 -3.82
CA ARG A 104 12.12 -1.39 -4.13
C ARG A 104 11.06 -1.56 -5.23
N ALA A 105 11.38 -2.35 -6.25
CA ALA A 105 10.38 -2.76 -7.22
C ALA A 105 9.29 -3.59 -6.53
N ILE A 106 8.04 -3.36 -6.96
CA ILE A 106 6.86 -4.13 -6.59
C ILE A 106 6.53 -5.02 -7.78
N GLU A 107 6.37 -6.31 -7.52
CA GLU A 107 5.94 -7.32 -8.48
C GLU A 107 4.62 -7.93 -8.03
N ASN A 108 3.91 -8.64 -8.92
CA ASN A 108 2.65 -9.29 -8.54
C ASN A 108 2.85 -10.22 -7.33
N SER A 109 3.95 -10.98 -7.31
CA SER A 109 4.30 -11.95 -6.25
C SER A 109 4.52 -11.33 -4.85
N ASP A 110 4.74 -10.01 -4.78
CA ASP A 110 4.79 -9.25 -3.53
C ASP A 110 3.39 -9.07 -2.92
N ILE A 111 2.35 -9.06 -3.76
CA ILE A 111 0.96 -8.76 -3.39
C ILE A 111 0.12 -10.04 -3.37
N ARG A 112 0.30 -10.89 -4.39
CA ARG A 112 -0.36 -12.17 -4.57
C ARG A 112 0.55 -13.14 -5.31
N ASN A 113 0.69 -14.36 -4.80
CA ASN A 113 1.45 -15.42 -5.44
C ASN A 113 0.62 -16.72 -5.54
N ALA A 114 1.26 -17.83 -5.87
CA ALA A 114 0.59 -19.14 -5.95
C ALA A 114 0.00 -19.61 -4.60
N ASP A 115 0.49 -19.07 -3.48
CA ASP A 115 0.00 -19.38 -2.13
C ASP A 115 -1.20 -18.49 -1.71
N GLY A 116 -1.61 -17.57 -2.58
CA GLY A 116 -2.73 -16.66 -2.36
C GLY A 116 -2.31 -15.21 -2.10
N TRP A 117 -3.20 -14.46 -1.46
CA TRP A 117 -3.02 -13.03 -1.16
C TRP A 117 -2.09 -12.78 0.01
N LYS A 118 -1.18 -11.82 -0.14
CA LYS A 118 -0.31 -11.29 0.92
C LYS A 118 -0.70 -9.91 1.40
N ASP A 119 -1.31 -9.11 0.51
CA ASP A 119 -1.76 -7.76 0.81
C ASP A 119 -3.19 -7.58 0.30
N LEU A 120 -4.11 -7.21 1.20
CA LEU A 120 -5.53 -7.05 0.92
C LEU A 120 -5.94 -5.58 0.72
N GLN A 121 -4.99 -4.63 0.63
CA GLN A 121 -5.28 -3.20 0.52
C GLN A 121 -6.23 -2.89 -0.65
N PHE A 122 -5.84 -3.25 -1.88
CA PHE A 122 -6.66 -2.99 -3.06
C PHE A 122 -8.00 -3.75 -3.09
N PRO A 123 -8.05 -5.05 -2.74
CA PRO A 123 -9.31 -5.75 -2.54
C PRO A 123 -10.28 -5.03 -1.60
N MET A 124 -9.79 -4.44 -0.49
CA MET A 124 -10.64 -3.69 0.44
C MET A 124 -11.02 -2.32 -0.12
N TYR A 125 -10.11 -1.60 -0.78
CA TYR A 125 -10.39 -0.31 -1.41
C TYR A 125 -11.45 -0.41 -2.52
N ARG A 126 -11.53 -1.54 -3.22
CA ARG A 126 -12.61 -1.79 -4.18
C ARG A 126 -13.99 -1.64 -3.55
N HIS A 127 -14.19 -2.17 -2.33
CA HIS A 127 -15.48 -2.05 -1.63
C HIS A 127 -15.76 -0.61 -1.20
N LEU A 128 -14.73 0.10 -0.72
CA LEU A 128 -14.82 1.53 -0.38
C LEU A 128 -15.14 2.41 -1.59
N ALA A 129 -14.66 2.04 -2.79
CA ALA A 129 -14.89 2.78 -4.02
C ALA A 129 -16.21 2.45 -4.73
N ALA A 130 -16.92 1.41 -4.28
CA ALA A 130 -18.07 0.85 -4.99
C ALA A 130 -19.22 1.85 -5.24
N GLU A 131 -19.37 2.86 -4.37
CA GLU A 131 -20.37 3.93 -4.56
C GLU A 131 -20.11 4.75 -5.83
N GLU A 132 -18.84 5.02 -6.16
CA GLU A 132 -18.44 5.76 -7.36
C GLU A 132 -18.35 4.83 -8.58
N THR A 133 -17.80 3.63 -8.40
CA THR A 133 -17.49 2.74 -9.51
C THR A 133 -18.69 1.91 -9.96
N GLY A 134 -19.67 1.67 -9.08
CA GLY A 134 -20.73 0.69 -9.29
C GLY A 134 -20.15 -0.67 -9.68
N ASP A 135 -20.76 -1.31 -10.68
CA ASP A 135 -20.32 -2.59 -11.25
C ASP A 135 -19.23 -2.46 -12.34
N ALA A 136 -18.72 -1.25 -12.59
CA ALA A 136 -17.74 -1.04 -13.64
C ALA A 136 -16.39 -1.71 -13.30
N PRO A 137 -15.61 -2.14 -14.31
CA PRO A 137 -14.28 -2.70 -14.07
C PRO A 137 -13.35 -1.67 -13.41
N VAL A 138 -12.69 -2.09 -12.33
CA VAL A 138 -11.71 -1.29 -11.59
C VAL A 138 -10.33 -1.92 -11.73
N GLY A 139 -9.38 -1.15 -12.25
CA GLY A 139 -7.96 -1.50 -12.21
C GLY A 139 -7.30 -1.06 -10.91
N PHE A 140 -6.18 -1.70 -10.56
CA PHE A 140 -5.43 -1.39 -9.35
C PHE A 140 -3.97 -1.09 -9.70
N THR A 141 -3.46 0.05 -9.25
CA THR A 141 -2.15 0.54 -9.64
C THR A 141 -1.37 1.08 -8.45
N TYR A 142 -0.19 0.52 -8.21
CA TYR A 142 0.80 1.17 -7.36
C TYR A 142 1.59 2.19 -8.18
N LEU A 143 1.43 3.45 -7.81
CA LEU A 143 2.17 4.54 -8.37
C LEU A 143 3.45 4.74 -7.56
N ARG A 144 4.52 4.12 -8.05
CA ARG A 144 5.84 4.25 -7.43
C ARG A 144 6.39 5.63 -7.70
N LEU A 145 6.87 6.33 -6.68
CA LEU A 145 7.55 7.62 -6.87
C LEU A 145 9.06 7.39 -6.82
N SER A 146 9.63 6.63 -7.76
CA SER A 146 11.08 6.30 -7.74
C SER A 146 11.95 7.49 -8.15
N LYS A 147 13.21 7.53 -7.68
CA LYS A 147 14.21 8.49 -8.17
C LYS A 147 14.76 8.14 -9.56
N ASP A 148 14.57 6.90 -9.99
CA ASP A 148 15.10 6.37 -11.25
C ASP A 148 14.04 6.45 -12.35
N LEU A 149 14.30 7.29 -13.36
CA LEU A 149 13.46 7.50 -14.53
C LEU A 149 13.26 6.22 -15.37
N ASN A 150 14.14 5.24 -15.24
CA ASN A 150 14.05 3.97 -15.98
C ASN A 150 13.20 2.92 -15.25
N LYS A 151 12.81 3.16 -14.00
CA LYS A 151 12.00 2.22 -13.23
C LYS A 151 10.52 2.45 -13.53
N LYS A 152 9.90 1.41 -14.08
CA LYS A 152 8.49 1.32 -14.51
C LYS A 152 7.54 1.96 -13.50
N ILE A 153 7.05 3.14 -13.82
CA ILE A 153 5.84 3.73 -13.23
C ILE A 153 4.82 3.76 -14.38
N PRO A 154 3.60 3.27 -14.19
CA PRO A 154 3.04 2.64 -12.99
C PRO A 154 3.32 1.13 -12.90
N PHE A 155 3.03 0.51 -11.75
CA PHE A 155 2.83 -0.94 -11.67
C PHE A 155 1.35 -1.24 -11.50
N GLN A 156 0.76 -1.87 -12.52
CA GLN A 156 -0.63 -2.30 -12.49
C GLN A 156 -0.72 -3.76 -12.05
N LEU A 157 -1.46 -4.00 -10.97
CA LEU A 157 -1.70 -5.32 -10.42
C LEU A 157 -2.52 -6.15 -11.43
N GLN A 158 -2.09 -7.39 -11.66
CA GLN A 158 -2.79 -8.31 -12.56
C GLN A 158 -3.65 -9.27 -11.72
N VAL A 159 -4.96 -9.03 -11.71
CA VAL A 159 -5.94 -9.82 -10.96
C VAL A 159 -7.23 -9.96 -11.76
N GLU A 160 -7.87 -11.11 -11.59
CA GLU A 160 -9.19 -11.40 -12.14
C GLU A 160 -10.28 -11.31 -11.07
N ARG A 161 -11.54 -11.40 -11.49
CA ARG A 161 -12.69 -11.35 -10.57
C ARG A 161 -12.63 -12.45 -9.50
N SER A 162 -12.24 -13.67 -9.89
CA SER A 162 -12.09 -14.80 -8.98
C SER A 162 -11.03 -14.55 -7.91
N ASP A 163 -9.91 -13.90 -8.26
CA ASP A 163 -8.88 -13.54 -7.29
C ASP A 163 -9.44 -12.55 -6.25
N LEU A 164 -10.29 -11.63 -6.67
CA LEU A 164 -10.91 -10.67 -5.74
C LEU A 164 -11.97 -11.31 -4.83
N GLU A 165 -12.71 -12.31 -5.33
CA GLU A 165 -13.64 -13.12 -4.51
C GLU A 165 -12.89 -13.99 -3.48
N GLU A 166 -11.71 -14.49 -3.86
CA GLU A 166 -10.77 -15.16 -2.94
C GLU A 166 -10.31 -14.18 -1.85
N ALA A 167 -9.94 -12.95 -2.21
CA ALA A 167 -9.53 -11.92 -1.26
C ALA A 167 -10.61 -11.62 -0.22
N ASP A 168 -11.88 -11.54 -0.64
CA ASP A 168 -13.02 -11.34 0.25
C ASP A 168 -13.18 -12.53 1.22
N THR A 169 -12.93 -13.74 0.75
CA THR A 169 -12.96 -14.95 1.59
C THR A 169 -11.85 -14.93 2.62
N ILE A 170 -10.62 -14.57 2.23
CA ILE A 170 -9.48 -14.44 3.14
C ILE A 170 -9.78 -13.38 4.20
N ALA A 171 -10.30 -12.22 3.81
CA ALA A 171 -10.66 -11.15 4.73
C ALA A 171 -11.69 -11.61 5.77
N ARG A 172 -12.74 -12.35 5.34
CA ARG A 172 -13.71 -12.94 6.27
C ARG A 172 -13.06 -13.90 7.27
N THR A 173 -12.23 -14.83 6.79
CA THR A 173 -11.53 -15.79 7.66
C THR A 173 -10.66 -15.08 8.69
N VAL A 174 -9.96 -14.01 8.29
CA VAL A 174 -9.16 -13.19 9.22
C VAL A 174 -10.06 -12.57 10.29
N VAL A 175 -11.20 -12.00 9.91
CA VAL A 175 -12.15 -11.40 10.86
C VAL A 175 -12.75 -12.44 11.81
N GLU A 176 -13.12 -13.62 11.32
CA GLU A 176 -13.63 -14.72 12.13
C GLU A 176 -12.58 -15.21 13.14
N ASN A 177 -11.35 -15.37 12.70
CA ASN A 177 -10.23 -15.76 13.56
C ASN A 177 -10.00 -14.72 14.66
N ILE A 178 -9.96 -13.43 14.32
CA ILE A 178 -9.82 -12.34 15.30
C ILE A 178 -10.97 -12.37 16.33
N ARG A 179 -12.21 -12.57 15.89
CA ARG A 179 -13.40 -12.62 16.78
C ARG A 179 -13.41 -13.82 17.72
N ASN A 180 -12.81 -14.93 17.30
CA ASN A 180 -12.71 -16.15 18.07
C ASN A 180 -11.40 -16.25 18.88
N ASP A 181 -10.63 -15.16 18.94
CA ASP A 181 -9.30 -15.11 19.58
C ASP A 181 -8.31 -16.16 19.03
N VAL A 182 -8.48 -16.55 17.75
CA VAL A 182 -7.62 -17.51 17.05
C VAL A 182 -6.52 -16.75 16.30
N PHE A 183 -5.33 -16.73 16.89
CA PHE A 183 -4.14 -16.09 16.29
C PHE A 183 -3.04 -17.10 15.91
N TRP A 184 -3.30 -18.40 16.04
CA TRP A 184 -2.32 -19.50 15.91
C TRP A 184 -2.70 -20.46 14.76
N PRO A 185 -1.73 -21.11 14.07
CA PRO A 185 -0.28 -20.95 14.21
C PRO A 185 0.19 -19.59 13.73
N PRO A 186 1.27 -19.02 14.30
CA PRO A 186 1.93 -17.91 13.66
C PRO A 186 2.35 -18.46 12.30
N ALA A 187 2.07 -17.72 11.22
CA ALA A 187 2.87 -17.92 10.02
C ALA A 187 4.34 -17.95 10.48
N GLU A 188 5.14 -18.91 10.01
CA GLU A 188 6.56 -18.98 10.39
C GLU A 188 7.09 -17.56 10.41
N LEU A 189 7.55 -17.14 11.60
CA LEU A 189 7.93 -15.76 11.87
C LEU A 189 9.14 -15.47 11.00
N SER A 190 8.89 -15.12 9.74
CA SER A 190 9.92 -14.71 8.81
C SER A 190 10.69 -13.61 9.52
N ASN A 191 12.01 -13.61 9.37
CA ASN A 191 12.98 -12.84 10.18
C ASN A 191 12.80 -11.29 10.19
N LYS A 192 11.64 -10.77 9.81
CA LYS A 192 11.24 -9.38 9.75
C LYS A 192 9.89 -9.18 10.45
N TYR A 193 9.85 -9.24 11.78
CA TYR A 193 8.92 -8.34 12.44
C TYR A 193 9.44 -6.90 12.27
N PRO A 194 8.60 -5.95 11.86
CA PRO A 194 8.95 -4.55 11.94
C PRO A 194 9.02 -4.16 13.43
N GLY A 195 10.23 -3.92 13.90
CA GLY A 195 10.57 -2.75 14.73
C GLY A 195 10.15 -2.72 16.19
N ASP A 196 8.86 -2.88 16.53
CA ASP A 196 8.33 -2.18 17.70
C ASP A 196 7.84 -3.08 18.84
N TYR A 197 7.47 -4.33 18.55
CA TYR A 197 6.98 -5.30 19.55
C TYR A 197 7.95 -6.46 19.77
N SER A 198 9.07 -6.52 19.05
CA SER A 198 10.07 -7.59 19.14
C SER A 198 10.60 -7.79 20.57
N TRP A 199 10.67 -6.71 21.35
CA TRP A 199 11.07 -6.74 22.76
C TRP A 199 9.98 -7.30 23.68
N ILE A 200 8.69 -7.08 23.39
CA ILE A 200 7.55 -7.67 24.13
C ILE A 200 7.44 -9.15 23.79
N LEU A 201 7.53 -9.48 22.51
CA LEU A 201 7.38 -10.85 22.01
C LEU A 201 8.62 -11.72 22.27
N GLN A 202 9.71 -11.12 22.74
CA GLN A 202 10.99 -11.78 23.02
C GLN A 202 11.48 -12.66 21.86
N ASP A 203 11.26 -12.21 20.62
CA ASP A 203 11.51 -12.99 19.41
C ASP A 203 12.97 -13.46 19.31
N SER A 204 13.91 -12.70 19.90
CA SER A 204 15.32 -13.07 19.98
C SER A 204 15.62 -14.14 21.03
N ALA A 205 14.93 -14.13 22.18
CA ALA A 205 15.15 -15.07 23.28
C ALA A 205 14.52 -16.44 22.98
N PHE A 206 13.31 -16.46 22.40
CA PHE A 206 12.66 -17.72 22.02
C PHE A 206 13.38 -18.44 20.87
N ARG A 207 13.99 -17.71 19.94
CA ARG A 207 14.81 -18.31 18.87
C ARG A 207 16.03 -19.07 19.41
N GLN A 208 16.65 -18.56 20.47
CA GLN A 208 17.84 -19.20 21.05
C GLN A 208 17.48 -20.47 21.82
N VAL A 209 16.33 -20.49 22.52
CA VAL A 209 15.83 -21.67 23.25
C VAL A 209 15.30 -22.77 22.31
N LEU A 210 14.73 -22.41 21.17
CA LEU A 210 14.25 -23.39 20.17
C LEU A 210 15.39 -23.96 19.31
N ALA A 211 16.47 -23.20 19.10
CA ALA A 211 17.64 -23.66 18.34
C ALA A 211 18.61 -24.50 19.19
N ASP A 212 18.70 -24.24 20.49
CA ASP A 212 19.50 -25.00 21.46
C ASP A 212 18.63 -25.28 22.70
N PRO A 213 17.81 -26.35 22.69
CA PRO A 213 17.04 -26.72 23.87
C PRO A 213 18.00 -27.05 25.01
N PRO A 214 17.82 -26.50 26.22
CA PRO A 214 18.68 -26.82 27.36
C PRO A 214 18.63 -28.32 27.60
N SER A 215 19.80 -28.98 27.64
CA SER A 215 19.87 -30.37 28.07
C SER A 215 19.36 -30.45 29.50
N LEU A 216 18.18 -31.03 29.69
CA LEU A 216 17.70 -31.43 31.00
C LEU A 216 18.65 -32.51 31.51
N THR A 217 19.66 -32.12 32.28
CA THR A 217 20.39 -33.04 33.12
C THR A 217 19.50 -33.36 34.31
N GLU A 218 19.07 -34.62 34.40
CA GLU A 218 18.41 -35.17 35.57
C GLU A 218 19.27 -34.94 36.81
N GLY A 219 18.84 -34.04 37.67
CA GLY A 219 19.54 -33.74 38.90
C GLY A 219 19.19 -32.36 39.41
N ASP A 220 17.96 -32.22 39.91
CA ASP A 220 17.61 -31.40 41.08
C ASP A 220 16.12 -31.65 41.38
N ALA A 221 15.89 -32.79 42.04
CA ALA A 221 14.68 -33.07 42.82
C ALA A 221 14.95 -32.70 44.28
#